data_AF-A0A7S0FUC9-F1
#
_entry.id   AF-A0A7S0FUC9-F1
#
_cell.length_a   1.000
_cell.length_b   1.000
_cell.length_c   1.000
_cell.angle_alpha   90.00
_cell.angle_beta   90.00
_cell.angle_gamma   90.00
#
_symmetry.space_group_name_H-M   'P 1'
#
loop_
_entity.id
_entity.type
_entity.pdbx_description
1 polymer ?
#
loop_
_entity_poly.entity_id
_entity_poly.type
_entity_poly.pdbx_seq_one_letter_code
_entity_poly.pdbx_strand_id
1 'polypeptide(L)'
;CTPGSYYGTSWTAVDTPTLESCAAKCSETAGCRCFAYGTQKGFVGVVPGGDNYTSDGQLASHCVLTNDCSYQHGRETECRWSVYAVDDAVPPYTTAQAVDCPTGSDFTSEASCRQAAVNLGLTYSNAWYNANDHKYCAYDPARDAVFFNTAPSGGAPIYKSVCKAQVYETTNKYYCEDGTDYATESECKLASATLGLTWGGPYHGPDDHRYCLFAGDHRQLTYFNTAAESASKTPPSAYYSSICEAEQCSTNKFGIDFCNTWCNTDGVWGCGISTLSGADARNTNGTHYTCSCAGCNGCGVPEKCSHDKFGIDFCSSWCNTPGKWDCGTSTLLGIDARNTGGVDYTCSCAHCNGCGAASWCFAPYADLQDMGYPDEYRGWFDVQGCGTCNDYCRWVGTGGAGGDPANPNPH
;
A
#
# COMPACT_ATOMS: atom_id res chain seq x y z
N CYS A 1 -6.66 -17.26 -27.76
CA CYS A 1 -7.68 -17.93 -28.60
C CYS A 1 -7.96 -19.38 -28.18
N THR A 2 -7.10 -20.00 -27.36
CA THR A 2 -7.29 -21.35 -26.80
C THR A 2 -7.63 -21.25 -25.31
N PRO A 3 -8.39 -22.21 -24.74
CA PRO A 3 -8.52 -22.34 -23.29
C PRO A 3 -7.26 -22.96 -22.64
N GLY A 4 -6.25 -23.37 -23.42
CA GLY A 4 -5.09 -24.07 -22.88
C GLY A 4 -5.44 -25.47 -22.35
N SER A 5 -4.63 -25.97 -21.42
CA SER A 5 -4.90 -27.23 -20.70
C SER A 5 -5.77 -26.95 -19.48
N TYR A 6 -7.10 -27.12 -19.58
CA TYR A 6 -8.03 -26.79 -18.49
C TYR A 6 -8.43 -27.97 -17.59
N TYR A 7 -8.91 -27.67 -16.38
CA TYR A 7 -9.37 -28.66 -15.40
C TYR A 7 -10.55 -28.14 -14.56
N GLY A 8 -11.15 -29.05 -13.79
CA GLY A 8 -12.22 -28.69 -12.85
C GLY A 8 -13.55 -28.36 -13.52
N THR A 9 -14.38 -27.62 -12.80
CA THR A 9 -15.72 -27.20 -13.23
C THR A 9 -15.62 -26.01 -14.18
N SER A 10 -16.42 -26.00 -15.24
CA SER A 10 -16.62 -24.83 -16.09
C SER A 10 -17.77 -23.98 -15.59
N TRP A 11 -17.60 -22.67 -15.58
CA TRP A 11 -18.63 -21.70 -15.19
C TRP A 11 -19.14 -20.91 -16.38
N THR A 12 -20.40 -20.52 -16.33
CA THR A 12 -21.08 -19.78 -17.41
C THR A 12 -21.11 -18.29 -17.14
N ALA A 13 -21.64 -17.50 -18.08
CA ALA A 13 -21.86 -16.06 -17.91
C ALA A 13 -22.77 -15.71 -16.71
N VAL A 14 -23.58 -16.67 -16.21
CA VAL A 14 -24.40 -16.48 -15.00
C VAL A 14 -23.53 -16.52 -13.75
N ASP A 15 -22.58 -17.44 -13.71
CA ASP A 15 -21.72 -17.70 -12.56
C ASP A 15 -20.52 -16.73 -12.52
N THR A 16 -19.98 -16.40 -13.69
CA THR A 16 -18.80 -15.54 -13.86
C THR A 16 -19.07 -14.42 -14.88
N PRO A 17 -19.96 -13.46 -14.57
CA PRO A 17 -20.39 -12.43 -15.51
C PRO A 17 -19.27 -11.48 -15.94
N THR A 18 -18.19 -11.39 -15.16
CA THR A 18 -17.02 -10.56 -15.45
C THR A 18 -15.71 -11.35 -15.41
N LEU A 19 -14.66 -10.79 -16.00
CA LEU A 19 -13.31 -11.36 -15.95
C LEU A 19 -12.86 -11.58 -14.49
N GLU A 20 -13.13 -10.60 -13.64
CA GLU A 20 -12.77 -10.61 -12.21
C GLU A 20 -13.50 -11.72 -11.44
N SER A 21 -14.76 -11.99 -11.79
CA SER A 21 -15.51 -13.10 -11.18
C SER A 21 -14.94 -14.48 -11.53
N CYS A 22 -14.33 -14.63 -12.71
CA CYS A 22 -13.59 -15.83 -13.08
C CYS A 22 -12.23 -15.90 -12.38
N ALA A 23 -11.52 -14.77 -12.28
CA ALA A 23 -10.28 -14.68 -11.51
C ALA A 23 -10.50 -15.12 -10.05
N ALA A 24 -11.60 -14.70 -9.43
CA ALA A 24 -11.98 -15.12 -8.09
C ALA A 24 -12.16 -16.65 -7.95
N LYS A 25 -12.67 -17.34 -8.98
CA LYS A 25 -12.76 -18.82 -8.97
C LYS A 25 -11.40 -19.48 -8.98
N CYS A 26 -10.45 -18.92 -9.72
CA CYS A 26 -9.08 -19.41 -9.70
C CYS A 26 -8.45 -19.14 -8.33
N SER A 27 -8.56 -17.93 -7.80
CA SER A 27 -8.11 -17.54 -6.46
C SER A 27 -8.64 -18.42 -5.32
N GLU A 28 -9.91 -18.85 -5.38
CA GLU A 28 -10.54 -19.74 -4.40
C GLU A 28 -10.09 -21.21 -4.54
N THR A 29 -9.42 -21.56 -5.65
CA THR A 29 -8.98 -22.92 -5.94
C THR A 29 -7.51 -23.09 -5.61
N ALA A 30 -7.22 -23.89 -4.59
CA ALA A 30 -5.86 -24.17 -4.16
C ALA A 30 -4.97 -24.64 -5.33
N GLY A 31 -3.85 -23.95 -5.55
CA GLY A 31 -2.90 -24.24 -6.62
C GLY A 31 -3.30 -23.76 -8.01
N CYS A 32 -4.42 -23.06 -8.18
CA CYS A 32 -4.75 -22.41 -9.44
C CYS A 32 -3.89 -21.18 -9.65
N ARG A 33 -3.21 -21.11 -10.79
CA ARG A 33 -2.38 -19.97 -11.18
C ARG A 33 -2.94 -19.23 -12.38
N CYS A 34 -3.76 -19.91 -13.19
CA CYS A 34 -4.23 -19.41 -14.47
C CYS A 34 -5.64 -19.91 -14.76
N PHE A 35 -6.36 -19.13 -15.58
CA PHE A 35 -7.70 -19.44 -16.02
C PHE A 35 -7.92 -18.93 -17.44
N ALA A 36 -8.87 -19.51 -18.17
CA ALA A 36 -9.31 -18.99 -19.46
C ALA A 36 -10.69 -18.35 -19.31
N TYR A 37 -10.84 -17.16 -19.89
CA TYR A 37 -12.09 -16.42 -19.92
C TYR A 37 -12.57 -16.18 -21.35
N GLY A 38 -13.86 -16.36 -21.54
CA GLY A 38 -14.51 -16.36 -22.82
C GLY A 38 -14.68 -14.97 -23.41
N THR A 39 -14.28 -14.80 -24.66
CA THR A 39 -14.24 -13.52 -25.36
C THR A 39 -15.59 -13.17 -25.99
N GLN A 40 -15.88 -11.87 -26.09
CA GLN A 40 -17.12 -11.36 -26.69
C GLN A 40 -17.11 -11.49 -28.21
N LYS A 41 -18.30 -11.57 -28.83
CA LYS A 41 -18.44 -11.58 -30.29
C LYS A 41 -17.74 -10.37 -30.91
N GLY A 42 -16.91 -10.62 -31.92
CA GLY A 42 -16.14 -9.57 -32.61
C GLY A 42 -14.80 -9.24 -31.96
N PHE A 43 -14.45 -9.83 -30.81
CA PHE A 43 -13.11 -9.74 -30.25
C PHE A 43 -12.09 -10.35 -31.22
N VAL A 44 -11.05 -9.60 -31.58
CA VAL A 44 -9.95 -10.08 -32.44
C VAL A 44 -8.74 -10.37 -31.56
N GLY A 45 -8.35 -11.63 -31.50
CA GLY A 45 -7.13 -12.04 -30.80
C GLY A 45 -6.01 -12.37 -31.77
N VAL A 46 -4.81 -11.92 -31.43
CA VAL A 46 -3.56 -12.25 -32.13
C VAL A 46 -2.91 -13.43 -31.41
N VAL A 47 -2.62 -14.51 -32.12
CA VAL A 47 -1.97 -15.69 -31.52
C VAL A 47 -0.46 -15.70 -31.80
N PRO A 48 0.35 -16.47 -31.04
CA PRO A 48 1.75 -16.71 -31.38
C PRO A 48 1.88 -17.21 -32.82
N GLY A 49 2.61 -16.46 -33.66
CA GLY A 49 2.67 -16.66 -35.12
C GLY A 49 2.12 -15.47 -35.93
N GLY A 50 1.39 -14.55 -35.29
CA GLY A 50 0.94 -13.30 -35.89
C GLY A 50 -0.41 -13.37 -36.61
N ASP A 51 -1.06 -14.55 -36.61
CA ASP A 51 -2.39 -14.72 -37.18
C ASP A 51 -3.47 -14.12 -36.28
N ASN A 52 -4.51 -13.57 -36.92
CA ASN A 52 -5.64 -12.95 -36.24
C ASN A 52 -6.88 -13.82 -36.36
N TYR A 53 -7.57 -14.03 -35.24
CA TYR A 53 -8.81 -14.78 -35.18
C TYR A 53 -9.89 -13.94 -34.51
N THR A 54 -11.10 -13.96 -35.08
CA THR A 54 -12.25 -13.24 -34.53
C THR A 54 -13.12 -14.19 -33.73
N SER A 55 -13.55 -13.77 -32.55
CA SER A 55 -14.50 -14.51 -31.73
C SER A 55 -15.91 -14.42 -32.30
N ASP A 56 -16.62 -15.53 -32.31
CA ASP A 56 -18.05 -15.61 -32.62
C ASP A 56 -18.94 -15.33 -31.39
N GLY A 57 -18.33 -15.24 -30.20
CA GLY A 57 -18.99 -14.96 -28.92
C GLY A 57 -19.75 -16.14 -28.32
N GLN A 58 -19.63 -17.36 -28.85
CA GLN A 58 -20.40 -18.50 -28.31
C GLN A 58 -20.04 -18.86 -26.87
N LEU A 59 -18.80 -18.57 -26.45
CA LEU A 59 -18.32 -18.82 -25.11
C LEU A 59 -18.14 -17.51 -24.33
N ALA A 60 -18.74 -16.41 -24.78
CA ALA A 60 -18.63 -15.12 -24.12
C ALA A 60 -18.90 -15.25 -22.61
N SER A 61 -17.96 -14.78 -21.80
CA SER A 61 -18.03 -14.82 -20.33
C SER A 61 -18.04 -16.22 -19.68
N HIS A 62 -17.73 -17.28 -20.43
CA HIS A 62 -17.44 -18.58 -19.83
C HIS A 62 -16.08 -18.55 -19.14
N CYS A 63 -15.92 -19.39 -18.12
CA CYS A 63 -14.72 -19.45 -17.29
C CYS A 63 -14.29 -20.90 -17.07
N VAL A 64 -13.00 -21.20 -17.22
CA VAL A 64 -12.39 -22.50 -16.88
C VAL A 64 -11.02 -22.27 -16.25
N LEU A 65 -10.61 -23.11 -15.29
CA LEU A 65 -9.27 -23.04 -14.69
C LEU A 65 -8.26 -23.79 -15.55
N THR A 66 -7.02 -23.31 -15.61
CA THR A 66 -5.99 -23.88 -16.49
C THR A 66 -4.76 -24.32 -15.71
N ASN A 67 -4.22 -25.49 -16.09
CA ASN A 67 -3.00 -26.05 -15.51
C ASN A 67 -1.75 -25.29 -15.97
N ASP A 68 -1.84 -24.64 -17.13
CA ASP A 68 -0.80 -23.81 -17.68
C ASP A 68 -1.36 -22.46 -18.14
N CYS A 69 -0.49 -21.46 -18.13
CA CYS A 69 -0.79 -20.07 -18.50
C CYS A 69 -0.46 -19.78 -19.97
N SER A 70 -0.09 -20.83 -20.70
CA SER A 70 0.49 -20.72 -22.02
C SER A 70 -0.56 -20.96 -23.10
N TYR A 71 -0.27 -20.41 -24.25
CA TYR A 71 -1.02 -20.74 -25.44
C TYR A 71 -0.66 -22.16 -25.91
N GLN A 72 -1.60 -23.10 -25.83
CA GLN A 72 -1.32 -24.50 -26.14
C GLN A 72 -1.56 -24.94 -27.59
N HIS A 73 -2.27 -24.20 -28.47
CA HIS A 73 -2.41 -24.71 -29.85
C HIS A 73 -2.89 -23.73 -30.94
N GLY A 74 -2.27 -23.79 -32.13
CA GLY A 74 -2.50 -22.94 -33.33
C GLY A 74 -3.37 -23.53 -34.43
N ARG A 75 -4.63 -23.87 -34.12
CA ARG A 75 -5.63 -24.29 -35.12
C ARG A 75 -7.03 -23.74 -34.81
N GLU A 76 -7.14 -22.66 -34.05
CA GLU A 76 -8.44 -22.13 -33.70
C GLU A 76 -9.05 -21.47 -34.93
N THR A 77 -10.29 -21.82 -35.25
CA THR A 77 -11.04 -21.11 -36.29
C THR A 77 -11.64 -19.80 -35.76
N GLU A 78 -11.80 -19.70 -34.44
CA GLU A 78 -12.43 -18.57 -33.73
C GLU A 78 -11.73 -18.31 -32.40
N CYS A 79 -11.51 -17.04 -32.05
CA CYS A 79 -10.77 -16.67 -30.84
C CYS A 79 -11.64 -16.66 -29.57
N ARG A 80 -12.27 -17.79 -29.23
CA ARG A 80 -13.29 -17.83 -28.17
C ARG A 80 -12.76 -17.66 -26.75
N TRP A 81 -11.45 -17.78 -26.53
CA TRP A 81 -10.82 -17.76 -25.21
C TRP A 81 -9.60 -16.85 -25.16
N SER A 82 -9.41 -16.20 -24.02
CA SER A 82 -8.16 -15.58 -23.59
C SER A 82 -7.69 -16.25 -22.30
N VAL A 83 -6.39 -16.56 -22.20
CA VAL A 83 -5.79 -17.12 -20.98
C VAL A 83 -5.25 -15.97 -20.15
N TYR A 84 -5.54 -16.01 -18.85
CA TYR A 84 -5.15 -15.02 -17.86
C TYR A 84 -4.38 -15.73 -16.76
N ALA A 85 -3.33 -15.09 -16.28
CA ALA A 85 -2.69 -15.46 -15.03
C ALA A 85 -3.34 -14.69 -13.88
N VAL A 86 -3.57 -15.37 -12.77
CA VAL A 86 -3.75 -14.70 -11.49
C VAL A 86 -2.34 -14.39 -11.04
N ASP A 87 -1.92 -13.13 -11.20
CA ASP A 87 -0.59 -12.73 -10.75
C ASP A 87 -0.49 -12.98 -9.25
N ASP A 88 0.53 -13.75 -8.85
CA ASP A 88 0.98 -13.80 -7.47
C ASP A 88 1.41 -12.38 -7.11
N ALA A 89 0.53 -11.65 -6.43
CA ALA A 89 0.85 -10.34 -5.91
C ALA A 89 2.05 -10.46 -4.98
N VAL A 90 2.94 -9.46 -5.00
CA VAL A 90 3.94 -9.23 -3.95
C VAL A 90 3.30 -9.55 -2.59
N PRO A 91 3.91 -10.41 -1.75
CA PRO A 91 3.26 -10.97 -0.59
C PRO A 91 2.67 -9.84 0.27
N PRO A 92 1.36 -9.89 0.56
CA PRO A 92 0.74 -8.88 1.39
C PRO A 92 1.26 -9.00 2.82
N TYR A 93 1.26 -7.89 3.53
CA TYR A 93 1.60 -7.84 4.95
C TYR A 93 0.51 -7.14 5.75
N THR A 94 0.52 -7.32 7.08
CA THR A 94 -0.36 -6.57 7.98
C THR A 94 0.43 -5.49 8.73
N THR A 95 -0.19 -4.33 8.90
CA THR A 95 0.41 -3.25 9.70
C THR A 95 0.28 -3.51 11.20
N ALA A 96 0.84 -2.61 12.02
CA ALA A 96 0.47 -2.49 13.41
C ALA A 96 -1.02 -2.10 13.55
N GLN A 97 -1.61 -2.34 14.71
CA GLN A 97 -3.00 -1.94 14.95
C GLN A 97 -3.12 -0.41 14.83
N ALA A 98 -4.24 0.06 14.31
CA ALA A 98 -4.49 1.49 14.12
C ALA A 98 -3.58 2.18 13.08
N VAL A 99 -2.90 1.42 12.22
CA VAL A 99 -1.98 1.95 11.21
C VAL A 99 -2.49 1.65 9.80
N ASP A 100 -2.71 2.70 9.02
CA ASP A 100 -3.12 2.60 7.62
C ASP A 100 -1.98 2.14 6.71
N CYS A 101 -2.33 1.59 5.55
CA CYS A 101 -1.36 1.27 4.51
C CYS A 101 -0.59 2.51 4.02
N PRO A 102 0.72 2.35 3.67
CA PRO A 102 1.43 3.34 2.86
C PRO A 102 0.62 3.78 1.64
N THR A 103 0.77 5.05 1.26
CA THR A 103 0.19 5.57 0.01
C THR A 103 0.54 4.63 -1.16
N GLY A 104 -0.49 4.20 -1.90
CA GLY A 104 -0.34 3.31 -3.06
C GLY A 104 -0.29 1.81 -2.75
N SER A 105 -0.21 1.40 -1.48
CA SER A 105 -0.23 -0.03 -1.09
C SER A 105 -1.60 -0.57 -0.67
N ASP A 106 -2.63 0.27 -0.64
CA ASP A 106 -3.98 -0.18 -0.33
C ASP A 106 -4.45 -1.22 -1.38
N PHE A 107 -5.11 -2.27 -0.91
CA PHE A 107 -5.95 -3.12 -1.76
C PHE A 107 -7.31 -2.45 -1.91
N THR A 108 -7.50 -1.72 -3.01
CA THR A 108 -8.69 -0.88 -3.23
C THR A 108 -9.90 -1.63 -3.81
N SER A 109 -9.82 -2.96 -3.95
CA SER A 109 -10.92 -3.81 -4.42
C SER A 109 -11.12 -5.02 -3.51
N GLU A 110 -12.37 -5.45 -3.36
CA GLU A 110 -12.73 -6.62 -2.54
C GLU A 110 -11.99 -7.88 -3.00
N ALA A 111 -11.92 -8.10 -4.31
CA ALA A 111 -11.25 -9.26 -4.89
C ALA A 111 -9.76 -9.32 -4.51
N SER A 112 -9.06 -8.18 -4.62
CA SER A 112 -7.64 -8.10 -4.26
C SER A 112 -7.41 -8.22 -2.75
N CYS A 113 -8.31 -7.67 -1.93
CA CYS A 113 -8.29 -7.83 -0.48
C CYS A 113 -8.53 -9.28 -0.04
N ARG A 114 -9.51 -9.96 -0.64
CA ARG A 114 -9.78 -11.39 -0.40
C ARG A 114 -8.57 -12.24 -0.74
N GLN A 115 -7.94 -11.99 -1.89
CA GLN A 115 -6.70 -12.68 -2.27
C GLN A 115 -5.58 -12.43 -1.25
N ALA A 116 -5.44 -11.19 -0.79
CA ALA A 116 -4.42 -10.85 0.19
C ALA A 116 -4.61 -11.59 1.52
N ALA A 117 -5.86 -11.79 1.96
CA ALA A 117 -6.16 -12.62 3.13
C ALA A 117 -5.68 -14.06 2.95
N VAL A 118 -5.96 -14.67 1.79
CA VAL A 118 -5.51 -16.04 1.46
C VAL A 118 -3.99 -16.14 1.48
N ASN A 119 -3.29 -15.18 0.87
CA ASN A 119 -1.83 -15.16 0.81
C ASN A 119 -1.20 -15.02 2.21
N LEU A 120 -1.88 -14.34 3.13
CA LEU A 120 -1.48 -14.22 4.54
C LEU A 120 -1.86 -15.43 5.40
N GLY A 121 -2.58 -16.40 4.84
CA GLY A 121 -3.14 -17.52 5.61
C GLY A 121 -4.27 -17.11 6.56
N LEU A 122 -4.93 -15.98 6.30
CA LEU A 122 -6.03 -15.43 7.09
C LEU A 122 -7.39 -15.73 6.43
N THR A 123 -8.44 -15.75 7.24
CA THR A 123 -9.81 -15.97 6.74
C THR A 123 -10.42 -14.65 6.26
N TYR A 124 -10.85 -14.59 5.00
CA TYR A 124 -11.70 -13.48 4.54
C TYR A 124 -13.14 -13.67 5.03
N SER A 125 -13.75 -12.62 5.60
CA SER A 125 -15.12 -12.64 6.09
C SER A 125 -16.09 -12.02 5.06
N ASN A 126 -16.18 -10.69 5.01
CA ASN A 126 -17.14 -9.97 4.17
C ASN A 126 -16.72 -8.53 3.90
N ALA A 127 -17.43 -7.88 2.98
CA ALA A 127 -17.32 -6.45 2.72
C ALA A 127 -18.40 -5.64 3.47
N TRP A 128 -18.12 -4.36 3.72
CA TRP A 128 -19.10 -3.37 4.19
C TRP A 128 -18.79 -1.96 3.66
N TYR A 129 -19.63 -0.99 3.99
CA TYR A 129 -19.36 0.43 3.76
C TYR A 129 -19.51 1.20 5.07
N ASN A 130 -18.44 1.86 5.52
CA ASN A 130 -18.49 2.84 6.62
C ASN A 130 -17.37 3.87 6.46
N ALA A 131 -17.72 5.13 6.19
CA ALA A 131 -16.76 6.21 5.95
C ALA A 131 -15.96 6.63 7.20
N ASN A 132 -16.42 6.24 8.40
CA ASN A 132 -15.77 6.55 9.67
C ASN A 132 -14.94 5.39 10.22
N ASP A 133 -14.79 4.30 9.47
CA ASP A 133 -14.11 3.07 9.88
C ASP A 133 -12.85 2.86 9.04
N HIS A 134 -12.02 1.86 9.34
CA HIS A 134 -10.79 1.58 8.60
C HIS A 134 -11.05 1.45 7.09
N LYS A 135 -10.27 2.14 6.24
CA LYS A 135 -10.44 2.12 4.77
C LYS A 135 -10.03 0.76 4.18
N TYR A 136 -10.64 0.36 3.07
CA TYR A 136 -10.20 -0.78 2.27
C TYR A 136 -9.99 -2.08 3.07
N CYS A 137 -8.86 -2.76 2.88
CA CYS A 137 -8.62 -4.08 3.42
C CYS A 137 -8.13 -4.03 4.87
N ALA A 138 -8.95 -4.55 5.79
CA ALA A 138 -8.75 -4.46 7.22
C ALA A 138 -8.69 -5.87 7.84
N TYR A 139 -7.67 -6.13 8.65
CA TYR A 139 -7.54 -7.33 9.47
C TYR A 139 -7.96 -7.02 10.91
N ASP A 140 -8.87 -7.82 11.45
CA ASP A 140 -9.28 -7.77 12.85
C ASP A 140 -8.62 -8.90 13.65
N PRO A 141 -7.62 -8.59 14.51
CA PRO A 141 -6.98 -9.59 15.36
C PRO A 141 -7.92 -10.28 16.35
N ALA A 142 -9.02 -9.63 16.75
CA ALA A 142 -9.97 -10.21 17.71
C ALA A 142 -10.86 -11.27 17.07
N ARG A 143 -11.09 -11.18 15.76
CA ARG A 143 -11.90 -12.13 14.97
C ARG A 143 -11.06 -13.07 14.12
N ASP A 144 -9.74 -12.84 14.08
CA ASP A 144 -8.79 -13.53 13.20
C ASP A 144 -9.27 -13.56 11.74
N ALA A 145 -9.78 -12.41 11.28
CA ALA A 145 -10.46 -12.30 9.99
C ALA A 145 -10.15 -11.00 9.26
N VAL A 146 -10.08 -11.09 7.94
CA VAL A 146 -9.89 -9.97 7.02
C VAL A 146 -11.24 -9.56 6.43
N PHE A 147 -11.43 -8.27 6.28
CA PHE A 147 -12.63 -7.67 5.75
C PHE A 147 -12.29 -6.56 4.75
N PHE A 148 -13.27 -6.19 3.93
CA PHE A 148 -13.11 -5.12 2.95
C PHE A 148 -14.12 -3.99 3.16
N ASN A 149 -13.65 -2.82 3.60
CA ASN A 149 -14.46 -1.61 3.62
C ASN A 149 -14.37 -0.92 2.25
N THR A 150 -15.52 -0.70 1.61
CA THR A 150 -15.61 0.00 0.32
C THR A 150 -15.41 1.52 0.43
N ALA A 151 -15.34 2.07 1.64
CA ALA A 151 -15.06 3.49 1.84
C ALA A 151 -13.58 3.83 1.51
N PRO A 152 -13.33 4.89 0.71
CA PRO A 152 -11.98 5.31 0.34
C PRO A 152 -11.27 6.12 1.43
N SER A 153 -11.97 6.45 2.51
CA SER A 153 -11.50 7.22 3.66
C SER A 153 -11.78 6.44 4.93
N GLY A 154 -10.92 6.58 5.95
CA GLY A 154 -11.15 5.94 7.23
C GLY A 154 -10.93 6.83 8.44
N GLY A 155 -11.62 6.45 9.54
CA GLY A 155 -11.49 7.03 10.87
C GLY A 155 -10.89 6.04 11.88
N ALA A 156 -10.31 6.58 12.95
CA ALA A 156 -9.61 5.95 14.09
C ALA A 156 -9.70 4.39 14.17
N PRO A 157 -8.63 3.64 13.87
CA PRO A 157 -8.77 2.22 13.57
C PRO A 157 -8.53 1.33 14.79
N ILE A 158 -9.47 0.42 15.05
CA ILE A 158 -9.23 -0.77 15.90
C ILE A 158 -8.64 -1.93 15.08
N TYR A 159 -8.61 -1.80 13.76
CA TYR A 159 -8.14 -2.80 12.81
C TYR A 159 -6.68 -2.57 12.41
N LYS A 160 -6.03 -3.62 11.91
CA LYS A 160 -4.77 -3.54 11.17
C LYS A 160 -5.09 -3.39 9.68
N SER A 161 -4.27 -2.68 8.92
CA SER A 161 -4.35 -2.69 7.47
C SER A 161 -3.72 -3.95 6.88
N VAL A 162 -4.28 -4.44 5.78
CA VAL A 162 -3.63 -5.42 4.88
C VAL A 162 -3.10 -4.66 3.66
N CYS A 163 -1.80 -4.70 3.44
CA CYS A 163 -1.10 -3.85 2.47
C CYS A 163 -0.30 -4.65 1.46
N LYS A 164 -0.16 -4.10 0.25
CA LYS A 164 0.82 -4.54 -0.73
C LYS A 164 2.21 -4.20 -0.23
N ALA A 165 3.18 -5.12 -0.32
CA ALA A 165 4.55 -4.74 -0.04
C ALA A 165 5.05 -3.71 -1.07
N GLN A 166 5.93 -2.83 -0.61
CA GLN A 166 6.51 -1.79 -1.45
C GLN A 166 7.68 -2.37 -2.25
N VAL A 167 7.88 -1.88 -3.47
CA VAL A 167 8.95 -2.36 -4.36
C VAL A 167 9.99 -1.27 -4.51
N TYR A 168 11.27 -1.64 -4.57
CA TYR A 168 12.35 -0.70 -4.87
C TYR A 168 13.40 -1.31 -5.81
N GLU A 169 14.17 -0.43 -6.45
CA GLU A 169 15.36 -0.78 -7.20
C GLU A 169 16.60 -0.45 -6.36
N THR A 170 17.53 -1.39 -6.25
CA THR A 170 18.83 -1.16 -5.62
C THR A 170 19.72 -0.24 -6.47
N THR A 171 20.80 0.28 -5.89
CA THR A 171 21.88 0.84 -6.72
C THR A 171 22.53 -0.29 -7.54
N ASN A 172 23.02 0.03 -8.75
CA ASN A 172 23.83 -0.90 -9.53
C ASN A 172 24.91 -1.56 -8.68
N LYS A 173 25.20 -2.83 -8.93
CA LYS A 173 26.17 -3.67 -8.20
C LYS A 173 25.75 -4.12 -6.81
N TYR A 174 24.48 -3.97 -6.43
CA TYR A 174 23.97 -4.48 -5.17
C TYR A 174 22.84 -5.49 -5.41
N TYR A 175 22.86 -6.55 -4.61
CA TYR A 175 21.72 -7.46 -4.50
C TYR A 175 20.73 -6.96 -3.46
N CYS A 176 19.52 -7.51 -3.50
CA CYS A 176 18.55 -7.39 -2.43
C CYS A 176 19.11 -7.89 -1.09
N GLU A 177 18.52 -7.41 0.01
CA GLU A 177 18.73 -8.03 1.31
C GLU A 177 18.23 -9.47 1.31
N ASP A 178 18.84 -10.32 2.14
CA ASP A 178 18.48 -11.73 2.24
C ASP A 178 16.98 -11.89 2.53
N GLY A 179 16.28 -12.63 1.66
CA GLY A 179 14.84 -12.87 1.77
C GLY A 179 13.95 -11.87 1.03
N THR A 180 14.51 -10.82 0.43
CA THR A 180 13.74 -9.77 -0.27
C THR A 180 13.85 -9.83 -1.80
N ASP A 181 14.53 -10.84 -2.33
CA ASP A 181 14.60 -11.11 -3.78
C ASP A 181 13.26 -11.69 -4.29
N TYR A 182 12.78 -11.20 -5.43
CA TYR A 182 11.70 -11.85 -6.17
C TYR A 182 12.22 -13.09 -6.90
N ALA A 183 11.97 -14.26 -6.30
CA ALA A 183 12.54 -15.54 -6.72
C ALA A 183 11.76 -16.22 -7.86
N THR A 184 10.67 -15.61 -8.36
CA THR A 184 9.93 -16.11 -9.53
C THR A 184 9.81 -15.06 -10.64
N GLU A 185 9.64 -15.54 -11.87
CA GLU A 185 9.42 -14.67 -13.05
C GLU A 185 8.18 -13.80 -12.89
N SER A 186 7.09 -14.39 -12.39
CA SER A 186 5.81 -13.71 -12.18
C SER A 186 5.94 -12.55 -11.21
N GLU A 187 6.52 -12.79 -10.04
CA GLU A 187 6.77 -11.75 -9.03
C GLU A 187 7.68 -10.65 -9.58
N CYS A 188 8.76 -11.03 -10.28
CA CYS A 188 9.69 -10.09 -10.87
C CYS A 188 9.03 -9.17 -11.91
N LYS A 189 8.20 -9.75 -12.78
CA LYS A 189 7.47 -9.01 -13.80
C LYS A 189 6.48 -8.02 -13.18
N LEU A 190 5.78 -8.43 -12.12
CA LEU A 190 4.86 -7.56 -11.38
C LEU A 190 5.61 -6.43 -10.67
N ALA A 191 6.71 -6.77 -9.96
CA ALA A 191 7.55 -5.80 -9.28
C ALA A 191 8.11 -4.74 -10.26
N SER A 192 8.55 -5.19 -11.43
CA SER A 192 8.98 -4.30 -12.53
C SER A 192 7.87 -3.35 -12.97
N ALA A 193 6.64 -3.86 -13.14
CA ALA A 193 5.49 -3.05 -13.52
C ALA A 193 5.12 -2.02 -12.42
N THR A 194 5.23 -2.40 -11.14
CA THR A 194 5.02 -1.50 -10.00
C THR A 194 6.00 -0.32 -10.02
N LEU A 195 7.24 -0.54 -10.46
CA LEU A 195 8.24 0.51 -10.63
C LEU A 195 8.10 1.28 -11.96
N GLY A 196 7.13 0.94 -12.81
CA GLY A 196 6.97 1.54 -14.14
C GLY A 196 8.06 1.15 -15.13
N LEU A 197 8.77 0.04 -14.88
CA LEU A 197 9.86 -0.45 -15.72
C LEU A 197 9.35 -1.39 -16.82
N THR A 198 10.06 -1.43 -17.94
CA THR A 198 9.65 -2.23 -19.11
C THR A 198 10.19 -3.66 -19.01
N TRP A 199 9.31 -4.65 -19.19
CA TRP A 199 9.64 -6.07 -19.13
C TRP A 199 10.41 -6.55 -20.37
N GLY A 200 11.56 -7.19 -20.15
CA GLY A 200 12.40 -7.80 -21.18
C GLY A 200 12.18 -9.30 -21.35
N GLY A 201 11.97 -10.05 -20.26
CA GLY A 201 11.72 -11.50 -20.28
C GLY A 201 12.55 -12.31 -19.28
N PRO A 202 12.27 -13.62 -19.16
CA PRO A 202 13.14 -14.52 -18.42
C PRO A 202 14.37 -14.91 -19.25
N TYR A 203 15.46 -15.25 -18.58
CA TYR A 203 16.63 -15.87 -19.20
C TYR A 203 17.31 -16.85 -18.22
N HIS A 204 18.24 -17.65 -18.72
CA HIS A 204 19.03 -18.56 -17.91
C HIS A 204 20.52 -18.21 -18.06
N GLY A 205 21.07 -17.51 -17.07
CA GLY A 205 22.47 -17.09 -17.04
C GLY A 205 23.16 -17.53 -15.76
N PRO A 206 23.77 -18.73 -15.71
CA PRO A 206 24.68 -19.12 -14.64
C PRO A 206 25.82 -18.10 -14.50
N ASP A 207 26.28 -17.85 -13.29
CA ASP A 207 27.28 -16.82 -12.97
C ASP A 207 26.93 -15.38 -13.41
N ASP A 208 25.68 -15.13 -13.83
CA ASP A 208 25.14 -13.79 -14.04
C ASP A 208 24.36 -13.33 -12.79
N HIS A 209 23.78 -12.14 -12.84
CA HIS A 209 22.99 -11.55 -11.77
C HIS A 209 21.79 -12.44 -11.40
N ARG A 210 21.58 -12.66 -10.11
CA ARG A 210 20.51 -13.54 -9.62
C ARG A 210 19.13 -12.90 -9.76
N TYR A 211 18.11 -13.75 -9.91
CA TYR A 211 16.69 -13.40 -9.79
C TYR A 211 16.27 -12.16 -10.61
N CYS A 212 15.49 -11.26 -9.99
CA CYS A 212 14.92 -10.09 -10.65
C CYS A 212 15.91 -8.94 -10.73
N LEU A 213 16.11 -8.41 -11.94
CA LEU A 213 17.07 -7.33 -12.18
C LEU A 213 16.53 -6.29 -13.16
N PHE A 214 17.01 -5.06 -13.03
CA PHE A 214 16.94 -4.04 -14.06
C PHE A 214 18.30 -3.91 -14.76
N ALA A 215 18.29 -4.04 -16.08
CA ALA A 215 19.47 -3.83 -16.91
C ALA A 215 19.53 -2.35 -17.31
N GLY A 216 20.15 -1.53 -16.46
CA GLY A 216 20.38 -0.10 -16.67
C GLY A 216 21.41 0.25 -17.75
N ASP A 217 21.67 -0.67 -18.69
CA ASP A 217 22.47 -0.42 -19.87
C ASP A 217 21.60 0.12 -21.02
N HIS A 218 22.07 0.01 -22.27
CA HIS A 218 21.33 0.47 -23.45
C HIS A 218 19.97 -0.20 -23.66
N ARG A 219 19.68 -1.31 -22.97
CA ARG A 219 18.39 -1.99 -23.05
C ARG A 219 17.31 -1.27 -22.24
N GLN A 220 17.63 -0.84 -21.02
CA GLN A 220 16.66 -0.26 -20.08
C GLN A 220 15.45 -1.20 -19.85
N LEU A 221 15.73 -2.50 -19.67
CA LEU A 221 14.72 -3.55 -19.53
C LEU A 221 14.94 -4.33 -18.24
N THR A 222 13.85 -4.87 -17.69
CA THR A 222 13.90 -5.81 -16.56
C THR A 222 13.91 -7.25 -17.03
N TYR A 223 14.57 -8.11 -16.26
CA TYR A 223 14.73 -9.52 -16.56
C TYR A 223 14.62 -10.37 -15.30
N PHE A 224 14.19 -11.62 -15.48
CA PHE A 224 14.27 -12.65 -14.44
C PHE A 224 15.30 -13.71 -14.82
N ASN A 225 16.35 -13.87 -14.02
CA ASN A 225 17.32 -14.94 -14.19
C ASN A 225 16.86 -16.22 -13.47
N THR A 226 16.56 -17.25 -14.25
CA THR A 226 16.12 -18.57 -13.79
C THR A 226 17.24 -19.44 -13.21
N ALA A 227 18.49 -18.97 -13.24
CA ALA A 227 19.65 -19.74 -12.76
C ALA A 227 19.65 -20.03 -11.23
N ALA A 228 18.84 -19.31 -10.45
CA ALA A 228 18.69 -19.50 -8.99
C ALA A 228 20.04 -19.65 -8.29
N GLU A 229 20.32 -20.78 -7.63
CA GLU A 229 21.57 -21.01 -6.90
C GLU A 229 22.83 -21.07 -7.79
N SER A 230 22.68 -21.25 -9.10
CA SER A 230 23.80 -21.21 -10.06
C SER A 230 24.11 -19.80 -10.58
N ALA A 231 23.38 -18.78 -10.15
CA ALA A 231 23.71 -17.38 -10.41
C ALA A 231 24.95 -16.93 -9.61
N SER A 232 25.54 -15.80 -9.98
CA SER A 232 26.71 -15.26 -9.30
C SER A 232 26.40 -14.89 -7.85
N LYS A 233 27.31 -15.25 -6.94
CA LYS A 233 27.24 -14.87 -5.51
C LYS A 233 27.37 -13.37 -5.27
N THR A 234 27.96 -12.64 -6.20
CA THR A 234 28.13 -11.18 -6.13
C THR A 234 27.73 -10.53 -7.45
N PRO A 235 27.05 -9.38 -7.48
CA PRO A 235 26.56 -8.75 -8.71
C PRO A 235 27.68 -8.56 -9.77
N PRO A 236 27.64 -9.30 -10.90
CA PRO A 236 28.78 -9.35 -11.82
C PRO A 236 28.83 -8.13 -12.77
N SER A 237 27.69 -7.51 -13.07
CA SER A 237 27.58 -6.36 -13.99
C SER A 237 27.57 -5.01 -13.26
N ALA A 238 28.22 -3.99 -13.82
CA ALA A 238 28.23 -2.61 -13.30
C ALA A 238 26.96 -1.81 -13.64
N TYR A 239 26.12 -2.38 -14.49
CA TYR A 239 24.91 -1.74 -15.02
C TYR A 239 23.64 -2.42 -14.54
N TYR A 240 23.75 -3.48 -13.73
CA TYR A 240 22.60 -4.21 -13.24
C TYR A 240 22.34 -3.85 -11.78
N SER A 241 21.08 -3.63 -11.48
CA SER A 241 20.51 -3.45 -10.15
C SER A 241 19.49 -4.56 -9.90
N SER A 242 19.38 -4.99 -8.65
CA SER A 242 18.28 -5.84 -8.19
C SER A 242 16.98 -5.05 -8.01
N ILE A 243 15.85 -5.68 -8.34
CA ILE A 243 14.51 -5.25 -7.96
C ILE A 243 14.08 -6.07 -6.74
N CYS A 244 13.67 -5.38 -5.68
CA CYS A 244 13.53 -5.96 -4.34
C CYS A 244 12.23 -5.54 -3.66
N GLU A 245 11.81 -6.36 -2.71
CA GLU A 245 10.76 -6.02 -1.76
C GLU A 245 11.31 -5.15 -0.62
N ALA A 246 10.62 -4.05 -0.29
CA ALA A 246 10.91 -3.25 0.88
C ALA A 246 10.00 -3.64 2.05
N GLU A 247 10.58 -4.35 3.02
CA GLU A 247 9.95 -4.61 4.30
C GLU A 247 9.81 -3.32 5.14
N GLN A 248 8.92 -3.32 6.13
CA GLN A 248 8.82 -2.22 7.09
C GLN A 248 10.14 -2.03 7.84
N CYS A 249 10.56 -0.79 8.06
CA CYS A 249 11.77 -0.49 8.81
C CYS A 249 11.77 -1.14 10.20
N SER A 250 12.87 -1.80 10.54
CA SER A 250 13.09 -2.42 11.84
C SER A 250 13.25 -1.40 12.97
N THR A 251 12.79 -1.76 14.17
CA THR A 251 13.04 -1.01 15.41
C THR A 251 14.37 -1.38 16.08
N ASN A 252 15.10 -2.37 15.55
CA ASN A 252 16.36 -2.81 16.12
C ASN A 252 17.25 -3.50 15.08
N LYS A 253 17.71 -2.74 14.08
CA LYS A 253 18.72 -3.20 13.11
C LYS A 253 20.01 -2.42 13.35
N PHE A 254 21.14 -3.12 13.47
CA PHE A 254 22.43 -2.51 13.85
C PHE A 254 22.42 -1.78 15.21
N GLY A 255 21.47 -2.09 16.10
CA GLY A 255 21.26 -1.35 17.34
C GLY A 255 20.57 0.01 17.16
N ILE A 256 19.94 0.23 16.00
CA ILE A 256 19.26 1.46 15.61
C ILE A 256 17.77 1.18 15.41
N ASP A 257 16.94 2.07 15.95
CA ASP A 257 15.49 2.06 15.78
C ASP A 257 15.09 2.90 14.56
N PHE A 258 15.14 2.29 13.38
CA PHE A 258 14.83 2.99 12.14
C PHE A 258 13.35 3.40 12.06
N CYS A 259 12.44 2.53 12.52
CA CYS A 259 11.01 2.80 12.46
C CYS A 259 10.61 3.99 13.34
N ASN A 260 10.94 3.98 14.63
CA ASN A 260 10.41 4.98 15.54
C ASN A 260 11.25 6.26 15.57
N THR A 261 12.54 6.19 15.24
CA THR A 261 13.45 7.33 15.45
C THR A 261 14.07 7.90 14.17
N TRP A 262 14.09 7.15 13.06
CA TRP A 262 14.64 7.66 11.79
C TRP A 262 13.56 8.06 10.81
N CYS A 263 12.56 7.21 10.61
CA CYS A 263 11.44 7.51 9.73
C CYS A 263 10.76 8.79 10.17
N ASN A 264 10.37 9.64 9.21
CA ASN A 264 9.71 10.92 9.48
C ASN A 264 10.47 11.83 10.46
N THR A 265 11.81 11.75 10.50
CA THR A 265 12.65 12.57 11.36
C THR A 265 13.45 13.52 10.49
N ASP A 266 13.21 14.82 10.66
CA ASP A 266 13.91 15.86 9.90
C ASP A 266 15.43 15.73 10.02
N GLY A 267 16.12 15.88 8.89
CA GLY A 267 17.57 15.66 8.79
C GLY A 267 18.04 14.20 8.91
N VAL A 268 17.13 13.22 9.06
CA VAL A 268 17.45 11.78 9.07
C VAL A 268 16.81 11.10 7.87
N TRP A 269 15.53 10.72 7.94
CA TRP A 269 14.76 10.14 6.83
C TRP A 269 13.34 10.72 6.77
N GLY A 270 12.79 10.80 5.57
CA GLY A 270 11.37 11.09 5.36
C GLY A 270 10.50 9.84 5.47
N CYS A 271 9.25 9.95 5.02
CA CYS A 271 8.40 8.80 4.78
C CYS A 271 8.70 8.14 3.42
N GLY A 272 8.23 6.90 3.23
CA GLY A 272 8.48 6.11 2.01
C GLY A 272 9.67 5.17 2.16
N ILE A 273 10.31 4.80 1.04
CA ILE A 273 11.49 3.92 1.06
C ILE A 273 12.74 4.73 1.39
N SER A 274 13.52 4.23 2.34
CA SER A 274 14.79 4.84 2.75
C SER A 274 15.91 3.81 2.82
N THR A 275 17.13 4.25 2.54
CA THR A 275 18.32 3.38 2.50
C THR A 275 19.42 3.92 3.41
N LEU A 276 19.95 3.05 4.28
CA LEU A 276 21.22 3.25 4.95
C LEU A 276 22.33 2.60 4.13
N SER A 277 23.32 3.40 3.71
CA SER A 277 24.41 2.89 2.88
C SER A 277 25.18 1.76 3.57
N GLY A 278 25.60 0.74 2.81
CA GLY A 278 26.55 -0.28 3.26
C GLY A 278 27.91 0.29 3.65
N ALA A 279 28.26 1.47 3.13
CA ALA A 279 29.46 2.20 3.51
C ALA A 279 29.28 3.13 4.73
N ASP A 280 28.06 3.26 5.26
CA ASP A 280 27.82 4.08 6.45
C ASP A 280 28.48 3.41 7.68
N ALA A 281 29.20 4.18 8.50
CA ALA A 281 29.91 3.65 9.66
C ALA A 281 29.00 2.99 10.70
N ARG A 282 27.70 3.32 10.70
CA ARG A 282 26.69 2.71 11.57
C ARG A 282 26.20 1.36 11.05
N ASN A 283 26.43 1.09 9.76
CA ASN A 283 26.08 -0.17 9.14
C ASN A 283 27.17 -1.21 9.43
N THR A 284 26.84 -2.22 10.23
CA THR A 284 27.81 -3.22 10.68
C THR A 284 27.95 -4.43 9.77
N ASN A 285 27.12 -4.55 8.72
CA ASN A 285 27.16 -5.68 7.79
C ASN A 285 27.73 -5.35 6.40
N GLY A 286 27.98 -4.08 6.10
CA GLY A 286 28.61 -3.64 4.85
C GLY A 286 27.71 -3.68 3.61
N THR A 287 26.43 -4.06 3.77
CA THR A 287 25.43 -4.15 2.70
C THR A 287 24.38 -3.06 2.90
N HIS A 288 23.91 -2.42 1.82
CA HIS A 288 22.83 -1.43 1.93
C HIS A 288 21.63 -2.01 2.68
N TYR A 289 21.12 -1.24 3.64
CA TYR A 289 19.89 -1.58 4.34
C TYR A 289 18.78 -0.69 3.82
N THR A 290 17.80 -1.26 3.11
CA THR A 290 16.68 -0.51 2.52
C THR A 290 15.37 -0.99 3.11
N CYS A 291 14.57 -0.07 3.63
CA CYS A 291 13.30 -0.39 4.24
C CYS A 291 12.24 0.68 3.97
N SER A 292 10.99 0.29 4.18
CA SER A 292 9.83 1.15 4.09
C SER A 292 9.55 1.80 5.45
N CYS A 293 9.60 3.13 5.49
CA CYS A 293 9.16 3.92 6.62
C CYS A 293 7.65 3.99 6.78
N ALA A 294 6.88 3.29 5.95
CA ALA A 294 5.44 3.32 6.09
C ALA A 294 4.95 2.63 7.37
N GLY A 295 3.97 3.25 8.03
CA GLY A 295 3.50 2.82 9.34
C GLY A 295 4.46 3.11 10.49
N CYS A 296 5.57 3.80 10.22
CA CYS A 296 6.61 4.15 11.20
C CYS A 296 6.58 5.66 11.48
N ASN A 297 6.69 6.03 12.76
CA ASN A 297 6.77 7.43 13.23
C ASN A 297 5.80 8.42 12.53
N GLY A 298 4.54 8.03 12.33
CA GLY A 298 3.52 8.88 11.69
C GLY A 298 3.50 8.87 10.16
N CYS A 299 4.29 8.03 9.50
CA CYS A 299 4.16 7.77 8.07
C CYS A 299 2.97 6.84 7.78
N GLY A 300 2.16 7.17 6.77
CA GLY A 300 0.93 6.42 6.43
C GLY A 300 -0.34 7.06 7.00
N VAL A 301 -0.19 7.99 7.93
CA VAL A 301 -1.22 9.00 8.23
C VAL A 301 -1.07 10.12 7.18
N PRO A 302 -2.14 10.63 6.56
CA PRO A 302 -2.02 11.73 5.61
C PRO A 302 -1.29 12.90 6.28
N GLU A 303 -0.19 13.35 5.67
CA GLU A 303 0.61 14.45 6.22
C GLU A 303 -0.27 15.67 6.48
N LYS A 304 0.00 16.46 7.52
CA LYS A 304 -0.74 17.71 7.73
C LYS A 304 -0.62 18.57 6.47
N CYS A 305 -1.71 19.18 6.02
CA CYS A 305 -1.69 20.01 4.83
C CYS A 305 -0.59 21.07 4.91
N SER A 306 0.16 21.20 3.82
CA SER A 306 1.25 22.17 3.73
C SER A 306 0.71 23.60 3.65
N HIS A 307 1.50 24.53 4.18
CA HIS A 307 1.23 25.96 4.12
C HIS A 307 1.65 26.62 2.79
N ASP A 308 2.31 25.89 1.87
CA ASP A 308 2.86 26.49 0.65
C ASP A 308 3.14 25.51 -0.53
N LYS A 309 2.57 24.30 -0.53
CA LYS A 309 2.79 23.32 -1.61
C LYS A 309 2.17 23.79 -2.93
N PHE A 310 2.92 23.65 -4.03
CA PHE A 310 2.54 24.16 -5.37
C PHE A 310 2.22 25.67 -5.42
N GLY A 311 2.75 26.44 -4.47
CA GLY A 311 2.42 27.86 -4.32
C GLY A 311 1.02 28.10 -3.73
N ILE A 312 0.46 27.11 -3.05
CA ILE A 312 -0.88 27.13 -2.45
C ILE A 312 -0.76 26.80 -0.97
N ASP A 313 -1.38 27.63 -0.12
CA ASP A 313 -1.54 27.33 1.32
C ASP A 313 -2.76 26.42 1.53
N PHE A 314 -2.53 25.11 1.49
CA PHE A 314 -3.60 24.15 1.66
C PHE A 314 -4.15 24.14 3.08
N CYS A 315 -3.31 24.35 4.09
CA CYS A 315 -3.72 24.33 5.49
C CYS A 315 -4.58 25.53 5.87
N SER A 316 -4.13 26.76 5.64
CA SER A 316 -4.86 27.95 6.11
C SER A 316 -5.90 28.43 5.11
N SER A 317 -5.68 28.21 3.81
CA SER A 317 -6.53 28.81 2.77
C SER A 317 -7.52 27.85 2.14
N TRP A 318 -7.28 26.54 2.17
CA TRP A 318 -8.16 25.55 1.52
C TRP A 318 -8.94 24.69 2.49
N CYS A 319 -8.29 24.17 3.53
CA CYS A 319 -8.97 23.42 4.57
C CYS A 319 -10.07 24.25 5.22
N ASN A 320 -11.23 23.65 5.49
CA ASN A 320 -12.41 24.31 6.05
C ASN A 320 -12.89 25.55 5.29
N THR A 321 -12.58 25.68 3.99
CA THR A 321 -12.93 26.86 3.21
C THR A 321 -14.07 26.53 2.24
N PRO A 322 -15.22 27.23 2.32
CA PRO A 322 -16.34 27.00 1.40
C PRO A 322 -15.91 27.07 -0.07
N GLY A 323 -16.25 26.02 -0.84
CA GLY A 323 -15.88 25.91 -2.25
C GLY A 323 -14.42 25.50 -2.51
N LYS A 324 -13.69 25.06 -1.47
CA LYS A 324 -12.36 24.44 -1.56
C LYS A 324 -12.38 23.04 -0.94
N TRP A 325 -11.79 22.87 0.24
CA TRP A 325 -11.68 21.59 0.94
C TRP A 325 -12.40 21.67 2.29
N ASP A 326 -13.05 20.56 2.64
CA ASP A 326 -13.63 20.38 3.97
C ASP A 326 -12.56 19.91 4.97
N CYS A 327 -12.95 19.73 6.23
CA CYS A 327 -12.11 19.09 7.22
C CYS A 327 -11.92 17.59 6.94
N GLY A 328 -10.85 17.01 7.51
CA GLY A 328 -10.47 15.63 7.27
C GLY A 328 -9.37 15.53 6.21
N THR A 329 -9.32 14.44 5.45
CA THR A 329 -8.29 14.24 4.42
C THR A 329 -8.76 14.79 3.08
N SER A 330 -7.90 15.54 2.41
CA SER A 330 -8.19 16.16 1.11
C SER A 330 -7.11 15.83 0.09
N THR A 331 -7.51 15.73 -1.18
CA THR A 331 -6.61 15.40 -2.30
C THR A 331 -6.71 16.41 -3.42
N LEU A 332 -5.57 16.95 -3.87
CA LEU A 332 -5.43 17.63 -5.16
C LEU A 332 -4.94 16.61 -6.19
N LEU A 333 -5.81 16.23 -7.14
CA LEU A 333 -5.43 15.25 -8.16
C LEU A 333 -4.22 15.72 -8.99
N GLY A 334 -3.40 14.79 -9.45
CA GLY A 334 -2.21 15.03 -10.28
C GLY A 334 -2.55 15.67 -11.64
N ILE A 335 -3.77 15.45 -12.12
CA ILE A 335 -4.30 16.06 -13.35
C ILE A 335 -4.78 17.50 -13.15
N ASP A 336 -4.88 17.99 -11.91
CA ASP A 336 -5.29 19.37 -11.64
C ASP A 336 -4.20 20.32 -12.14
N ALA A 337 -4.58 21.33 -12.93
CA ALA A 337 -3.63 22.27 -13.53
C ALA A 337 -2.79 23.05 -12.50
N ARG A 338 -3.21 23.11 -11.24
CA ARG A 338 -2.46 23.73 -10.13
C ARG A 338 -1.41 22.79 -9.54
N ASN A 339 -1.54 21.49 -9.75
CA ASN A 339 -0.60 20.49 -9.28
C ASN A 339 0.57 20.39 -10.26
N THR A 340 1.63 21.14 -9.99
CA THR A 340 2.84 21.12 -10.82
C THR A 340 3.68 19.85 -10.66
N GLY A 341 3.32 18.98 -9.70
CA GLY A 341 3.99 17.71 -9.45
C GLY A 341 3.48 16.55 -10.30
N GLY A 342 2.32 16.69 -10.96
CA GLY A 342 1.76 15.66 -11.85
C GLY A 342 1.32 14.36 -11.16
N VAL A 343 1.29 14.33 -9.83
CA VAL A 343 0.89 13.19 -9.00
C VAL A 343 -0.07 13.66 -7.90
N ASP A 344 -1.03 12.84 -7.52
CA ASP A 344 -2.02 13.18 -6.49
C ASP A 344 -1.35 13.63 -5.19
N TYR A 345 -1.77 14.79 -4.67
CA TYR A 345 -1.31 15.33 -3.40
C TYR A 345 -2.40 15.17 -2.34
N THR A 346 -2.20 14.27 -1.39
CA THR A 346 -3.16 13.99 -0.31
C THR A 346 -2.61 14.44 1.03
N CYS A 347 -3.37 15.25 1.75
CA CYS A 347 -3.00 15.76 3.07
C CYS A 347 -4.20 15.80 4.03
N SER A 348 -3.92 15.81 5.33
CA SER A 348 -4.88 15.98 6.40
C SER A 348 -5.07 17.46 6.73
N CYS A 349 -6.30 17.92 6.65
CA CYS A 349 -6.74 19.21 7.17
C CYS A 349 -6.89 19.21 8.70
N ALA A 350 -6.51 18.16 9.43
CA ALA A 350 -6.56 18.19 10.89
C ALA A 350 -5.70 19.35 11.44
N HIS A 351 -6.29 20.11 12.36
CA HIS A 351 -5.69 21.29 12.99
C HIS A 351 -5.30 22.41 11.99
N CYS A 352 -5.97 22.45 10.84
CA CYS A 352 -5.85 23.49 9.82
C CYS A 352 -7.16 24.27 9.72
N ASN A 353 -7.08 25.60 9.74
CA ASN A 353 -8.23 26.50 9.58
C ASN A 353 -9.50 26.12 10.39
N GLY A 354 -9.32 25.70 11.65
CA GLY A 354 -10.42 25.31 12.54
C GLY A 354 -10.92 23.87 12.40
N CYS A 355 -10.36 23.08 11.48
CA CYS A 355 -10.59 21.64 11.45
C CYS A 355 -9.94 20.97 12.66
N GLY A 356 -10.69 20.16 13.40
CA GLY A 356 -10.19 19.49 14.62
C GLY A 356 -10.50 20.24 15.93
N ALA A 357 -11.29 21.32 15.90
CA ALA A 357 -12.10 21.64 17.08
C ALA A 357 -13.14 20.51 17.20
N ALA A 358 -13.03 19.68 18.23
CA ALA A 358 -14.01 18.63 18.47
C ALA A 358 -15.41 19.27 18.46
N SER A 359 -16.32 18.75 17.65
CA SER A 359 -17.69 19.27 17.50
C SER A 359 -18.53 19.18 18.78
N TRP A 360 -17.93 18.78 19.90
CA TRP A 360 -18.53 18.60 21.23
C TRP A 360 -17.80 19.38 22.34
N CYS A 361 -16.97 20.37 22.03
CA CYS A 361 -16.49 21.26 23.09
C CYS A 361 -17.69 22.04 23.64
N PHE A 362 -18.09 21.73 24.87
CA PHE A 362 -19.18 22.42 25.55
C PHE A 362 -18.69 23.81 26.00
N ALA A 363 -19.58 24.79 26.02
CA ALA A 363 -19.24 26.12 26.55
C ALA A 363 -18.94 26.05 28.06
N PRO A 364 -18.07 26.92 28.61
CA PRO A 364 -17.73 26.89 30.03
C PRO A 364 -18.98 27.12 30.89
N TYR A 365 -19.08 26.38 32.00
CA TYR A 365 -20.12 26.53 33.01
C TYR A 365 -20.15 27.97 33.53
N ALA A 366 -21.26 28.67 33.28
CA ALA A 366 -21.36 30.12 33.46
C ALA A 366 -21.38 30.57 34.93
N ASP A 367 -21.61 29.66 35.88
CA ASP A 367 -21.79 29.99 37.30
C ASP A 367 -20.52 29.62 38.11
N LEU A 368 -19.48 30.43 37.94
CA LEU A 368 -18.19 30.28 38.61
C LEU A 368 -18.23 30.89 40.03
N GLN A 369 -18.40 30.05 41.05
CA GLN A 369 -18.42 30.49 42.45
C GLN A 369 -17.03 30.79 43.06
N ASP A 370 -15.94 30.38 42.41
CA ASP A 370 -14.58 30.49 42.94
C ASP A 370 -13.57 30.66 41.79
N MET A 371 -12.72 31.69 41.90
CA MET A 371 -11.75 32.09 40.86
C MET A 371 -10.55 31.14 40.72
N GLY A 372 -10.38 30.15 41.60
CA GLY A 372 -9.29 29.17 41.54
C GLY A 372 -7.95 29.67 42.08
N TYR A 373 -6.88 28.94 41.79
CA TYR A 373 -5.51 29.28 42.21
C TYR A 373 -4.97 30.52 41.49
N PRO A 374 -4.13 31.37 42.12
CA PRO A 374 -3.62 32.60 41.49
C PRO A 374 -2.48 32.34 40.50
N ASP A 375 -2.73 31.49 39.51
CA ASP A 375 -1.88 31.24 38.34
C ASP A 375 -2.65 31.50 37.03
N GLU A 376 -1.99 31.27 35.89
CA GLU A 376 -2.53 31.52 34.55
C GLU A 376 -3.69 30.56 34.22
N TYR A 377 -3.70 29.36 34.82
CA TYR A 377 -4.64 28.28 34.52
C TYR A 377 -5.72 28.08 35.59
N ARG A 378 -5.60 28.77 36.73
CA ARG A 378 -6.52 28.76 37.87
C ARG A 378 -6.79 27.38 38.49
N GLY A 379 -5.89 26.41 38.26
CA GLY A 379 -6.03 25.02 38.70
C GLY A 379 -7.02 24.18 37.87
N TRP A 380 -7.44 24.67 36.70
CA TRP A 380 -8.29 23.93 35.77
C TRP A 380 -7.47 23.03 34.85
N PHE A 381 -8.04 21.92 34.39
CA PHE A 381 -7.41 21.08 33.37
C PHE A 381 -8.44 20.50 32.39
N ASP A 382 -7.98 20.30 31.16
CA ASP A 382 -8.80 19.89 30.02
C ASP A 382 -9.19 18.41 30.08
N VAL A 383 -10.43 18.18 30.49
CA VAL A 383 -11.03 16.84 30.53
C VAL A 383 -11.60 16.42 29.18
N GLN A 384 -11.66 17.31 28.19
CA GLN A 384 -12.27 17.08 26.88
C GLN A 384 -11.25 17.00 25.74
N GLY A 385 -9.98 17.37 25.98
CA GLY A 385 -8.92 17.40 24.97
C GLY A 385 -9.13 18.50 23.90
N CYS A 386 -9.86 19.55 24.25
CA CYS A 386 -10.19 20.70 23.39
C CYS A 386 -9.09 21.78 23.32
N GLY A 387 -8.02 21.67 24.12
CA GLY A 387 -6.88 22.60 24.14
C GLY A 387 -7.25 24.05 24.49
N THR A 388 -8.43 24.27 25.10
CA THR A 388 -8.98 25.58 25.44
C THR A 388 -9.82 25.51 26.72
N CYS A 389 -9.99 26.66 27.40
CA CYS A 389 -10.62 26.77 28.71
C CYS A 389 -12.14 26.60 28.79
N ASN A 390 -12.65 25.42 28.42
CA ASN A 390 -14.08 25.17 28.32
C ASN A 390 -14.47 23.84 28.99
N ASP A 391 -15.11 23.95 30.16
CA ASP A 391 -15.58 22.91 31.08
C ASP A 391 -14.57 21.90 31.62
N TYR A 392 -14.28 22.00 32.93
CA TYR A 392 -13.13 21.39 33.55
C TYR A 392 -13.44 20.76 34.91
N CYS A 393 -12.76 19.66 35.24
CA CYS A 393 -12.48 19.31 36.63
C CYS A 393 -11.36 20.22 37.15
N ARG A 394 -11.39 20.56 38.44
CA ARG A 394 -10.49 21.55 39.06
C ARG A 394 -9.69 20.92 40.19
N TRP A 395 -8.40 21.24 40.25
CA TRP A 395 -7.61 20.99 41.46
C TRP A 395 -8.10 21.89 42.58
N VAL A 396 -8.71 21.29 43.60
CA VAL A 396 -9.22 21.96 44.81
C VAL A 396 -8.48 21.47 46.05
N GLY A 397 -8.48 22.25 47.13
CA GLY A 397 -7.72 21.95 48.34
C GLY A 397 -6.24 22.32 48.21
N THR A 398 -5.39 21.93 49.15
CA THR A 398 -4.02 22.47 49.33
C THR A 398 -2.93 21.86 48.43
N GLY A 399 -3.31 21.12 47.38
CA GLY A 399 -2.38 20.39 46.50
C GLY A 399 -1.62 21.25 45.48
N GLY A 400 -1.96 22.54 45.35
CA GLY A 400 -1.39 23.44 44.34
C GLY A 400 -2.08 23.36 42.97
N ALA A 401 -1.74 24.30 42.09
CA ALA A 401 -2.23 24.31 40.72
C ALA A 401 -1.36 23.37 39.87
N GLY A 402 -1.94 22.33 39.27
CA GLY A 402 -1.24 21.30 38.49
C GLY A 402 -0.47 21.78 37.24
N GLY A 403 -0.35 23.09 37.02
CA GLY A 403 0.38 23.70 35.90
C GLY A 403 -0.44 23.84 34.62
N ASP A 404 0.26 24.00 33.50
CA ASP A 404 -0.34 24.09 32.16
C ASP A 404 -1.11 22.78 31.83
N PRO A 405 -2.41 22.84 31.52
CA PRO A 405 -3.20 21.66 31.16
C PRO A 405 -2.68 20.89 29.94
N ALA A 406 -1.98 21.55 29.01
CA ALA A 406 -1.36 20.90 27.85
C ALA A 406 -0.04 20.18 28.20
N ASN A 407 0.51 20.45 29.39
CA ASN A 407 1.75 19.85 29.89
C ASN A 407 1.72 19.77 31.43
N PRO A 408 0.88 18.88 32.00
CA PRO A 408 0.64 18.85 33.44
C PRO A 408 1.91 18.40 34.17
N ASN A 409 2.26 19.12 35.25
CA ASN A 409 3.44 18.78 36.03
C ASN A 409 3.16 17.51 36.83
N PRO A 410 4.02 16.47 36.81
CA PRO A 410 3.78 15.23 37.53
C PRO A 410 4.05 15.46 39.03
N HIS A 411 3.01 15.77 39.79
CA HIS A 411 3.05 15.83 41.25
C HIS A 411 2.16 14.77 41.89
#